data_AF-A0A931Z3H6-F1
#
_entry.id   AF-A0A931Z3H6-F1
#
_cell.length_a   1.000
_cell.length_b   1.000
_cell.length_c   1.000
_cell.angle_alpha   90.00
_cell.angle_beta   90.00
_cell.angle_gamma   90.00
#
_symmetry.space_group_name_H-M   'P 1'
#
loop_
_entity.id
_entity.type
_entity.pdbx_description
1 polymer ?
#
loop_
_entity_poly.entity_id
_entity_poly.type
_entity_poly.pdbx_seq_one_letter_code
_entity_poly.pdbx_strand_id
1 'polypeptide(L)' 'MIVSRSQIRVRYAETDMMGVVYHGNYLPWFEVGRTQLLRDHGLVYRDLEA' A
#
# COMPACT_ATOMS: atom_id res chain seq x y z
N MET A 1 -17.09 9.35 6.93
CA MET A 1 -15.80 8.62 7.01
C MET A 1 -14.98 9.00 5.79
N ILE A 2 -13.70 9.33 5.95
CA ILE A 2 -12.80 9.61 4.83
C ILE A 2 -12.34 8.27 4.22
N VAL A 3 -12.36 8.14 2.89
CA VAL A 3 -12.04 6.89 2.19
C VAL A 3 -11.22 7.19 0.93
N SER A 4 -10.19 6.38 0.68
CA SER A 4 -9.40 6.36 -0.56
C SER A 4 -9.33 4.93 -1.09
N ARG A 5 -9.08 4.76 -2.40
CA ARG A 5 -8.93 3.46 -3.06
C ARG A 5 -7.61 3.42 -3.83
N SER A 6 -6.87 2.33 -3.65
CA SER A 6 -5.64 2.04 -4.40
C SER A 6 -5.76 0.68 -5.07
N GLN A 7 -5.44 0.61 -6.36
CA GLN A 7 -5.40 -0.64 -7.11
C GLN A 7 -3.97 -1.16 -7.11
N ILE A 8 -3.79 -2.43 -6.73
CA ILE A 8 -2.48 -3.09 -6.70
C ILE A 8 -2.50 -4.24 -7.71
N ARG A 9 -1.51 -4.24 -8.60
CA ARG A 9 -1.21 -5.37 -9.47
C ARG A 9 -0.25 -6.29 -8.73
N VAL A 10 -0.70 -7.51 -8.43
CA VAL A 10 0.16 -8.54 -7.83
C VAL A 10 1.32 -8.86 -8.78
N ARG A 11 2.53 -8.85 -8.24
CA ARG A 11 3.76 -9.19 -8.95
C ARG A 11 4.15 -10.62 -8.62
N TYR A 12 4.80 -11.31 -9.56
CA TYR A 12 5.27 -12.68 -9.35
C TYR A 12 6.23 -12.79 -8.15
N ALA A 13 7.09 -11.78 -7.95
CA ALA A 13 8.00 -11.70 -6.81
C ALA A 13 7.30 -11.61 -5.44
N GLU A 14 6.01 -11.28 -5.40
CA GLU A 14 5.24 -11.17 -4.15
C GLU A 14 4.57 -12.50 -3.76
N THR A 15 4.68 -13.53 -4.61
CA THR A 15 4.13 -14.86 -4.35
C THR A 15 5.17 -15.78 -3.71
N ASP A 16 4.70 -16.73 -2.89
CA ASP A 16 5.54 -17.77 -2.28
C ASP A 16 5.28 -19.16 -2.91
N MET A 17 5.95 -20.19 -2.37
CA MET A 17 5.84 -21.57 -2.85
C MET A 17 4.42 -22.15 -2.76
N MET A 18 3.52 -21.52 -1.99
CA MET A 18 2.12 -21.94 -1.89
C MET A 18 1.26 -21.40 -3.05
N GLY A 19 1.85 -20.61 -3.97
CA GLY A 19 1.15 -20.09 -5.15
C GLY A 19 0.20 -18.93 -4.85
N VAL A 20 0.34 -18.32 -3.67
CA VAL A 20 -0.44 -17.17 -3.22
C VAL A 20 0.49 -16.02 -2.85
N VAL A 21 -0.09 -14.84 -2.62
CA VAL A 21 0.65 -13.68 -2.12
C VAL A 21 1.13 -13.99 -0.70
N TYR A 22 2.43 -13.88 -0.49
CA TYR A 22 3.00 -14.02 0.85
C TYR A 22 2.42 -12.96 1.79
N HIS A 23 1.95 -13.38 2.97
CA HIS A 23 1.23 -12.49 3.91
C HIS A 23 2.02 -11.23 4.29
N GLY A 24 3.35 -11.27 4.29
CA GLY A 24 4.18 -10.09 4.55
C GLY A 24 4.04 -8.98 3.50
N ASN A 25 3.66 -9.31 2.27
CA ASN A 25 3.53 -8.32 1.18
C ASN A 25 2.27 -7.46 1.29
N TYR A 26 1.31 -7.81 2.15
CA TYR A 26 0.15 -6.96 2.42
C TYR A 26 0.53 -5.69 3.17
N LEU A 27 1.60 -5.70 3.97
CA LEU A 27 2.05 -4.51 4.72
C LEU A 27 2.52 -3.37 3.78
N PRO A 28 3.42 -3.61 2.80
CA PRO A 28 3.70 -2.63 1.74
C PRO A 28 2.46 -2.15 1.00
N TRP A 29 1.47 -3.02 0.74
CA TRP A 29 0.24 -2.61 0.05
C TRP A 29 -0.63 -1.67 0.91
N PHE A 30 -0.70 -1.90 2.22
CA PHE A 30 -1.34 -0.96 3.15
C PHE A 30 -0.61 0.38 3.19
N GLU A 31 0.71 0.39 3.09
CA GLU A 31 1.48 1.64 2.99
C GLU A 31 1.15 2.42 1.71
N VAL A 32 1.00 1.74 0.57
CA VAL A 32 0.53 2.36 -0.68
C VAL A 32 -0.85 3.00 -0.47
N GLY A 33 -1.80 2.28 0.14
CA GLY A 33 -3.13 2.82 0.44
C GLY A 33 -3.09 4.03 1.39
N ARG A 34 -2.25 3.97 2.43
CA ARG A 34 -2.06 5.06 3.40
C ARG A 34 -1.46 6.30 2.75
N THR A 35 -0.41 6.14 1.94
CA THR A 35 0.25 7.26 1.25
C THR A 35 -0.66 7.87 0.18
N GLN A 36 -1.48 7.05 -0.50
CA GLN A 36 -2.49 7.55 -1.43
C GLN A 36 -3.58 8.35 -0.70
N LEU A 37 -4.07 7.87 0.44
CA LEU A 37 -5.01 8.60 1.28
C LEU A 37 -4.45 9.97 1.68
N LEU A 38 -3.20 10.04 2.13
CA LEU A 38 -2.56 11.31 2.48
C LEU A 38 -2.47 12.24 1.26
N ARG A 39 -2.07 11.70 0.10
CA ARG A 39 -1.97 12.46 -1.15
C ARG A 39 -3.32 13.02 -1.61
N ASP A 40 -4.39 12.24 -1.49
CA ASP A 40 -5.76 12.68 -1.83
C ASP A 40 -6.22 13.88 -0.98
N HIS A 41 -5.61 14.07 0.20
CA HIS A 41 -5.85 15.18 1.11
C HIS A 41 -4.76 16.26 1.08
N GLY A 42 -3.88 16.24 0.07
CA GLY A 42 -2.82 17.23 -0.10
C GLY A 42 -1.68 17.13 0.92
N LEU A 43 -1.58 16.02 1.64
CA LEU A 43 -0.50 15.75 2.60
C LEU A 43 0.57 14.89 1.93
N VAL A 44 1.82 15.34 2.01
CA VAL A 44 2.97 14.56 1.55
C VAL A 44 3.54 13.79 2.73
N TYR A 45 3.61 12.46 2.59
CA TYR A 45 4.05 11.58 3.69
C TYR A 45 5.43 11.95 4.24
N ARG A 46 6.38 12.33 3.38
CA ARG A 46 7.73 12.75 3.76
C ARG A 46 7.73 13.96 4.71
N ASP A 47 6.77 14.86 4.59
CA ASP A 47 6.72 16.06 5.43
C ASP A 47 6.20 15.73 6.85
N LEU A 48 5.68 14.52 7.07
CA LEU A 48 5.24 13.99 8.37
C LEU A 48 6.33 13.19 9.09
N GLU A 49 7.37 12.75 8.36
CA GLU A 49 8.51 12.02 8.91
C GLU A 49 9.49 13.04 9.51
N ALA A 50 9.32 13.34 10.80
CA ALA A 50 10.21 14.22 11.58
C ALA A 50 11.51 13.52 12.00
#